data_AF-G9ZGZ2-F1
#
_entry.id   AF-G9ZGZ2-F1
#
_cell.length_a   1.000
_cell.length_b   1.000
_cell.length_c   1.000
_cell.angle_alpha   90.00
_cell.angle_beta   90.00
_cell.angle_gamma   90.00
#
_symmetry.space_group_name_H-M   'P 1'
#
loop_
_entity.id
_entity.type
_entity.pdbx_description
1 polymer ?
#
loop_
_entity_poly.entity_id
_entity_poly.type
_entity_poly.pdbx_seq_one_letter_code
_entity_poly.pdbx_strand_id
1 'polypeptide(L)'
;MAFAIIRRVFFGALIYMMLDSSLFWLLLRYAEAVHAHDPFAVPPPPRTPPAYMQDCLRKSGNPEGALESCAFLAMTQLDGDIEQRHLRHSNDADWQDSLQRFKDFRAARCRLEREAPDELLCRVRLSQQYLEGLPRVP
;
A
#
# COMPACT_ATOMS: atom_id res chain seq x y z
N MET A 1 7.58 35.51 53.39
CA MET A 1 7.06 35.56 52.00
C MET A 1 7.91 34.77 50.99
N ALA A 2 8.61 33.69 51.37
CA ALA A 2 9.44 32.90 50.43
C ALA A 2 8.84 31.52 50.05
N PHE A 3 7.95 30.96 50.89
CA PHE A 3 7.38 29.62 50.68
C PHE A 3 6.25 29.55 49.63
N ALA A 4 5.61 30.67 49.28
CA ALA A 4 4.50 30.69 48.32
C ALA A 4 4.97 30.64 46.85
N ILE A 5 6.20 31.08 46.56
CA ILE A 5 6.76 31.14 45.20
C ILE A 5 7.27 29.76 44.76
N ILE A 6 7.94 29.03 45.65
CA ILE A 6 8.48 27.68 45.37
C ILE A 6 7.37 26.69 44.99
N ARG A 7 6.19 26.77 45.65
CA ARG A 7 5.06 25.88 45.38
C ARG A 7 4.37 26.15 44.03
N ARG A 8 4.40 27.40 43.53
CA ARG A 8 3.85 27.76 42.20
C ARG A 8 4.75 27.34 41.05
N VAL A 9 6.07 27.43 41.20
CA VAL A 9 7.03 27.00 40.18
C VAL A 9 7.03 25.48 40.02
N PHE A 10 6.95 24.73 41.12
CA PHE A 10 6.82 23.27 41.06
C PHE A 10 5.50 22.81 40.43
N PHE A 11 4.37 23.46 40.74
CA PHE A 11 3.09 23.12 40.10
C PHE A 11 3.06 23.45 38.61
N GLY A 12 3.68 24.55 38.18
CA GLY A 12 3.78 24.91 36.76
C GLY A 12 4.64 23.92 35.95
N ALA A 13 5.76 23.46 36.51
CA ALA A 13 6.63 22.47 35.85
C ALA A 13 5.97 21.08 35.77
N LEU A 14 5.19 20.68 36.79
CA LEU A 14 4.49 19.40 36.82
C LEU A 14 3.32 19.35 35.82
N ILE A 15 2.63 20.47 35.62
CA ILE A 15 1.58 20.62 34.60
C ILE A 15 2.19 20.61 33.19
N TYR A 16 3.34 21.27 32.97
CA TYR A 16 4.04 21.22 31.69
C TYR A 16 4.55 19.81 31.33
N MET A 17 5.09 19.04 32.30
CA MET A 17 5.51 17.65 32.05
C MET A 17 4.33 16.67 31.85
N MET A 18 3.20 16.89 32.53
CA MET A 18 1.98 16.08 32.31
C MET A 18 1.32 16.38 30.95
N LEU A 19 1.32 17.63 30.51
CA LEU A 19 0.83 18.02 29.19
C LEU A 19 1.65 17.35 28.09
N ASP A 20 2.97 17.35 28.19
CA ASP A 20 3.87 16.73 27.21
C ASP A 20 3.64 15.21 27.11
N SER A 21 3.45 14.54 28.25
CA SER A 21 3.14 13.10 28.28
C SER A 21 1.77 12.81 27.68
N SER A 22 0.75 13.58 28.05
CA SER A 22 -0.62 13.40 27.54
C SER A 22 -0.70 13.67 26.04
N LEU A 23 0.03 14.67 25.54
CA LEU A 23 0.09 15.06 24.15
C LEU A 23 0.93 14.06 23.36
N PHE A 24 2.02 13.55 23.92
CA PHE A 24 2.79 12.42 23.38
C PHE A 24 1.92 11.16 23.22
N TRP A 25 1.19 10.76 24.26
CA TRP A 25 0.30 9.60 24.18
C TRP A 25 -0.88 9.81 23.23
N LEU A 26 -1.38 11.04 23.13
CA LEU A 26 -2.45 11.39 22.19
C LEU A 26 -1.94 11.43 20.75
N LEU A 27 -0.71 11.91 20.51
CA LEU A 27 -0.01 11.82 19.23
C LEU A 27 0.32 10.38 18.87
N LEU A 28 0.69 9.53 19.84
CA LEU A 28 0.95 8.11 19.61
C LEU A 28 -0.36 7.37 19.26
N ARG A 29 -1.45 7.62 19.99
CA ARG A 29 -2.79 7.09 19.69
C ARG A 29 -3.32 7.60 18.35
N TYR A 30 -3.05 8.87 18.03
CA TYR A 30 -3.41 9.44 16.73
C TYR A 30 -2.56 8.82 15.61
N ALA A 31 -1.27 8.62 15.82
CA ALA A 31 -0.41 7.93 14.88
C ALA A 31 -0.87 6.48 14.66
N GLU A 32 -1.22 5.73 15.72
CA GLU A 32 -1.81 4.39 15.60
C GLU A 32 -3.17 4.39 14.88
N ALA A 33 -4.04 5.36 15.18
CA ALA A 33 -5.36 5.50 14.55
C ALA A 33 -5.25 5.89 13.06
N VAL A 34 -4.30 6.77 12.72
CA VAL A 34 -3.95 7.11 11.34
C VAL A 34 -3.25 5.94 10.66
N HIS A 35 -2.47 5.14 11.38
CA HIS A 35 -1.83 3.93 10.83
C HIS A 35 -2.85 2.84 10.50
N ALA A 36 -3.95 2.73 11.28
CA ALA A 36 -5.09 1.88 10.94
C ALA A 36 -5.84 2.35 9.67
N HIS A 37 -5.66 3.61 9.28
CA HIS A 37 -6.15 4.22 8.04
C HIS A 37 -5.02 4.59 7.09
N ASP A 38 -3.85 3.94 7.20
CA ASP A 38 -2.75 4.20 6.28
C ASP A 38 -3.12 3.65 4.89
N PRO A 39 -3.38 4.50 3.89
CA PRO A 39 -3.63 4.01 2.53
C PRO A 39 -2.37 3.37 1.92
N PHE A 40 -1.22 3.50 2.58
CA PHE A 40 0.06 2.87 2.25
C PHE A 40 0.39 1.66 3.12
N ALA A 41 -0.42 1.35 4.15
CA ALA A 41 -0.28 0.09 4.89
C ALA A 41 -0.41 -1.04 3.88
N VAL A 42 0.55 -1.95 3.92
CA VAL A 42 0.63 -3.06 2.96
C VAL A 42 -0.70 -3.80 3.01
N PRO A 43 -1.55 -3.75 1.96
CA PRO A 43 -2.74 -4.56 1.95
C PRO A 43 -2.29 -6.00 2.15
N PRO A 44 -2.93 -6.77 3.06
CA PRO A 44 -2.53 -8.15 3.30
C PRO A 44 -2.46 -8.84 1.94
N PRO A 45 -1.38 -9.57 1.63
CA PRO A 45 -1.21 -10.15 0.31
C PRO A 45 -2.49 -10.94 -0.01
N PRO A 46 -3.10 -10.76 -1.21
CA PRO A 46 -4.10 -11.71 -1.66
C PRO A 46 -3.41 -13.06 -1.58
N ARG A 47 -3.92 -13.94 -0.70
CA ARG A 47 -3.25 -15.20 -0.36
C ARG A 47 -3.15 -16.13 -1.57
N THR A 48 -3.86 -15.81 -2.63
CA THR A 48 -3.89 -16.56 -3.88
C THR A 48 -3.22 -15.75 -4.97
N PRO A 49 -2.13 -16.25 -5.58
CA PRO A 49 -1.61 -15.66 -6.79
C PRO A 49 -2.70 -15.66 -7.87
N PRO A 50 -2.65 -14.73 -8.82
CA PRO A 50 -3.67 -14.64 -9.86
C PRO A 50 -3.79 -15.94 -10.68
N ALA A 51 -4.96 -16.19 -11.27
CA ALA A 51 -5.26 -17.45 -11.96
C ALA A 51 -4.25 -17.83 -13.06
N TYR A 52 -3.85 -16.87 -13.90
CA TYR A 52 -2.85 -17.10 -14.95
C TYR A 52 -1.48 -17.51 -14.38
N MET A 53 -1.14 -17.03 -13.17
CA MET A 53 0.13 -17.32 -12.52
C MET A 53 0.08 -18.71 -11.90
N GLN A 54 -1.03 -19.08 -11.28
CA GLN A 54 -1.29 -20.44 -10.80
C GLN A 54 -1.21 -21.45 -11.96
N ASP A 55 -1.83 -21.13 -13.09
CA ASP A 55 -1.79 -21.99 -14.27
C ASP A 55 -0.38 -22.12 -14.86
N CYS A 56 0.39 -21.03 -14.90
CA CYS A 56 1.77 -21.06 -15.35
C CYS A 56 2.66 -21.91 -14.43
N LEU A 57 2.57 -21.70 -13.11
CA LEU A 57 3.31 -22.47 -12.11
C LEU A 57 2.97 -23.96 -12.18
N ARG A 58 1.68 -24.29 -12.35
CA ARG A 58 1.21 -25.67 -12.53
C ARG A 58 1.76 -26.30 -13.81
N LYS A 59 1.79 -25.56 -14.92
CA LYS A 59 2.31 -26.05 -16.21
C LYS A 59 3.84 -26.20 -16.23
N SER A 60 4.54 -25.41 -15.41
CA SER A 60 6.00 -25.44 -15.37
C SER A 60 6.56 -26.74 -14.78
N GLY A 61 5.87 -27.35 -13.81
CA GLY A 61 6.40 -28.51 -13.06
C GLY A 61 7.55 -28.18 -12.10
N ASN A 62 8.10 -26.94 -12.14
CA ASN A 62 9.07 -26.41 -11.19
C ASN A 62 8.64 -24.99 -10.73
N PRO A 63 7.82 -24.88 -9.68
CA PRO A 63 7.22 -23.61 -9.28
C PRO A 63 8.24 -22.57 -8.80
N GLU A 64 9.34 -22.99 -8.17
CA GLU A 64 10.39 -22.07 -7.72
C GLU A 64 11.18 -21.52 -8.91
N GLY A 65 11.60 -22.40 -9.82
CA GLY A 65 12.38 -22.01 -11.01
C GLY A 65 11.59 -21.21 -12.05
N ALA A 66 10.26 -21.31 -12.06
CA ALA A 66 9.40 -20.56 -12.97
C ALA A 66 8.70 -19.36 -12.32
N LEU A 67 8.95 -19.07 -11.05
CA LEU A 67 8.25 -18.02 -10.32
C LEU A 67 8.37 -16.65 -11.02
N GLU A 68 9.59 -16.27 -11.42
CA GLU A 68 9.85 -15.02 -12.13
C GLU A 68 9.17 -14.98 -13.50
N SER A 69 9.35 -16.03 -14.31
CA SER A 69 8.75 -16.13 -15.64
C SER A 69 7.22 -16.07 -15.59
N CYS A 70 6.63 -16.79 -14.63
CA CYS A 70 5.19 -16.80 -14.42
C CYS A 70 4.68 -15.46 -13.87
N ALA A 71 5.43 -14.80 -12.99
CA ALA A 71 5.10 -13.48 -12.47
C ALA A 71 5.28 -12.37 -13.51
N PHE A 72 6.19 -12.52 -14.47
CA PHE A 72 6.34 -11.61 -15.59
C PHE A 72 5.17 -11.73 -16.57
N LEU A 73 4.86 -12.96 -17.00
CA LEU A 73 3.71 -13.23 -17.88
C LEU A 73 2.39 -12.75 -17.26
N ALA A 74 2.26 -12.99 -15.97
CA ALA A 74 1.20 -12.47 -15.12
C ALA A 74 1.03 -10.96 -15.19
N MET A 75 2.13 -10.23 -15.00
CA MET A 75 2.14 -8.77 -15.02
C MET A 75 1.71 -8.25 -16.39
N THR A 76 2.21 -8.84 -17.49
CA THR A 76 1.85 -8.44 -18.85
C THR A 76 0.35 -8.61 -19.10
N GLN A 77 -0.23 -9.71 -18.65
CA GLN A 77 -1.67 -9.95 -18.82
C GLN A 77 -2.51 -8.93 -18.03
N LEU A 78 -2.14 -8.66 -16.77
CA LEU A 78 -2.84 -7.65 -15.97
C LEU A 78 -2.75 -6.26 -16.57
N ASP A 79 -1.56 -5.86 -17.04
CA ASP A 79 -1.39 -4.54 -17.65
C ASP A 79 -2.27 -4.40 -18.90
N GLY A 80 -2.36 -5.45 -19.72
CA GLY A 80 -3.28 -5.50 -20.84
C GLY A 80 -4.75 -5.38 -20.42
N ASP A 81 -5.18 -6.14 -19.41
CA ASP A 81 -6.57 -6.11 -18.92
C ASP A 81 -6.94 -4.74 -18.31
N ILE A 82 -6.01 -4.12 -17.57
CA ILE A 82 -6.16 -2.78 -17.00
C ILE A 82 -6.27 -1.74 -18.11
N GLU A 83 -5.33 -1.74 -19.06
CA GLU A 83 -5.34 -0.81 -20.18
C GLU A 83 -6.60 -0.97 -21.04
N GLN A 84 -7.07 -2.20 -21.26
CA GLN A 84 -8.30 -2.44 -21.99
C GLN A 84 -9.53 -1.86 -21.27
N ARG A 85 -9.61 -1.97 -19.92
CA ARG A 85 -10.67 -1.29 -19.16
C ARG A 85 -10.56 0.21 -19.25
N HIS A 86 -9.34 0.75 -19.24
CA HIS A 86 -9.08 2.17 -19.39
C HIS A 86 -9.48 2.73 -20.76
N LEU A 87 -9.18 1.99 -21.83
CA LEU A 87 -9.54 2.36 -23.19
C LEU A 87 -11.06 2.44 -23.42
N ARG A 88 -11.86 1.65 -22.70
CA ARG A 88 -13.34 1.71 -22.82
C ARG A 88 -13.95 3.02 -22.31
N HIS A 89 -13.20 3.78 -21.50
CA HIS A 89 -13.58 5.09 -20.98
C HIS A 89 -12.55 6.15 -21.42
N SER A 90 -12.04 6.04 -22.65
CA SER A 90 -11.00 6.93 -23.20
C SER A 90 -11.39 8.42 -23.22
N ASN A 91 -12.69 8.73 -23.19
CA ASN A 91 -13.20 10.09 -23.21
C ASN A 91 -13.20 10.77 -21.84
N ASP A 92 -12.92 10.04 -20.75
CA ASP A 92 -12.86 10.56 -19.40
C ASP A 92 -11.40 10.84 -19.01
N ALA A 93 -11.05 12.13 -18.87
CA ALA A 93 -9.69 12.56 -18.55
C ALA A 93 -9.29 12.16 -17.12
N ASP A 94 -10.20 12.26 -16.16
CA ASP A 94 -9.93 11.86 -14.76
C ASP A 94 -9.69 10.34 -14.69
N TRP A 95 -10.39 9.58 -15.54
CA TRP A 95 -10.18 8.16 -15.69
C TRP A 95 -8.78 7.82 -16.21
N GLN A 96 -8.31 8.46 -17.28
CA GLN A 96 -6.95 8.25 -17.79
C GLN A 96 -5.88 8.69 -16.79
N ASP A 97 -6.10 9.81 -16.08
CA ASP A 97 -5.22 10.27 -15.01
C ASP A 97 -5.09 9.23 -13.89
N SER A 98 -6.18 8.53 -13.57
CA SER A 98 -6.16 7.48 -12.55
C SER A 98 -5.26 6.30 -12.93
N LEU A 99 -5.16 5.95 -14.23
CA LEU A 99 -4.24 4.92 -14.71
C LEU A 99 -2.79 5.35 -14.51
N GLN A 100 -2.46 6.59 -14.87
CA GLN A 100 -1.10 7.10 -14.72
C GLN A 100 -0.69 7.14 -13.24
N ARG A 101 -1.57 7.66 -12.37
CA ARG A 101 -1.35 7.66 -10.91
C ARG A 101 -1.16 6.25 -10.36
N PHE A 102 -1.93 5.28 -10.85
CA PHE A 102 -1.76 3.87 -10.46
C PHE A 102 -0.40 3.31 -10.91
N LYS A 103 0.04 3.56 -12.15
CA LYS A 103 1.34 3.12 -12.66
C LYS A 103 2.49 3.69 -11.82
N ASP A 104 2.42 4.98 -11.46
CA ASP A 104 3.42 5.65 -10.64
C ASP A 104 3.43 5.11 -9.21
N PHE A 105 2.26 4.96 -8.59
CA PHE A 105 2.11 4.36 -7.26
C PHE A 105 2.69 2.94 -7.21
N ARG A 106 2.32 2.08 -8.16
CA ARG A 106 2.83 0.71 -8.26
C ARG A 106 4.35 0.68 -8.36
N ALA A 107 4.92 1.51 -9.24
CA ALA A 107 6.36 1.58 -9.44
C ALA A 107 7.10 2.12 -8.21
N ALA A 108 6.54 3.08 -7.48
CA ALA A 108 7.13 3.62 -6.26
C ALA A 108 7.05 2.60 -5.10
N ARG A 109 5.87 1.99 -4.90
CA ARG A 109 5.65 1.06 -3.79
C ARG A 109 6.47 -0.21 -3.92
N CYS A 110 6.54 -0.79 -5.12
CA CYS A 110 7.23 -2.07 -5.31
C CYS A 110 8.76 -1.94 -5.34
N ARG A 111 9.31 -0.76 -5.64
CA ARG A 111 10.74 -0.48 -5.46
C ARG A 111 11.20 -0.54 -3.99
N LEU A 112 10.27 -0.52 -3.03
CA LEU A 112 10.59 -0.69 -1.61
C LEU A 112 10.78 -2.17 -1.24
N GLU A 113 10.32 -3.10 -2.07
CA GLU A 113 10.63 -4.53 -1.92
C GLU A 113 12.07 -4.72 -2.40
N ARG A 114 12.97 -5.11 -1.49
CA ARG A 114 14.42 -4.96 -1.67
C ARG A 114 15.07 -6.01 -2.58
N GLU A 115 14.36 -7.07 -2.93
CA GLU A 115 14.90 -8.22 -3.65
C GLU A 115 13.98 -8.63 -4.81
N ALA A 116 14.58 -9.08 -5.92
CA ALA A 116 13.85 -9.88 -6.90
C ALA A 116 13.75 -11.31 -6.35
N PRO A 117 12.60 -11.99 -6.44
CA PRO A 117 11.40 -11.68 -7.23
C PRO A 117 10.33 -10.83 -6.52
N ASP A 118 10.56 -10.33 -5.30
CA ASP A 118 9.54 -9.67 -4.47
C ASP A 118 9.01 -8.37 -5.07
N GLU A 119 9.85 -7.57 -5.75
CA GLU A 119 9.39 -6.40 -6.50
C GLU A 119 8.36 -6.81 -7.57
N LEU A 120 8.64 -7.89 -8.31
CA LEU A 120 7.78 -8.38 -9.39
C LEU A 120 6.46 -8.93 -8.84
N LEU A 121 6.52 -9.70 -7.75
CA LEU A 121 5.33 -10.20 -7.06
C LEU A 121 4.48 -9.05 -6.49
N CYS A 122 5.12 -8.00 -5.97
CA CYS A 122 4.42 -6.79 -5.54
C CYS A 122 3.68 -6.14 -6.71
N ARG A 123 4.31 -6.01 -7.88
CA ARG A 123 3.69 -5.41 -9.06
C ARG A 123 2.47 -6.22 -9.51
N VAL A 124 2.58 -7.55 -9.53
CA VAL A 124 1.45 -8.46 -9.84
C VAL A 124 0.31 -8.25 -8.84
N ARG A 125 0.61 -8.26 -7.54
CA ARG A 125 -0.40 -8.06 -6.48
C ARG A 125 -1.15 -6.74 -6.63
N LEU A 126 -0.45 -5.62 -6.74
CA LEU A 126 -1.08 -4.30 -6.82
C LEU A 126 -1.93 -4.15 -8.09
N SER A 127 -1.49 -4.76 -9.19
CA SER A 127 -2.21 -4.72 -10.47
C SER A 127 -3.47 -5.56 -10.43
N GLN A 128 -3.43 -6.72 -9.79
CA GLN A 128 -4.62 -7.53 -9.55
C GLN A 128 -5.64 -6.77 -8.69
N GLN A 129 -5.18 -6.19 -7.57
CA GLN A 129 -6.05 -5.41 -6.67
C GLN A 129 -6.68 -4.21 -7.38
N TYR A 130 -5.91 -3.49 -8.20
CA TYR A 130 -6.42 -2.39 -9.00
C TYR A 130 -7.48 -2.87 -9.98
N LEU A 131 -7.21 -3.94 -10.74
CA LEU A 131 -8.15 -4.51 -11.71
C LEU A 131 -9.44 -5.02 -11.05
N GLU A 132 -9.37 -5.59 -9.85
CA GLU A 132 -10.54 -6.02 -9.08
C GLU A 132 -11.37 -4.84 -8.56
N GLY A 133 -10.70 -3.72 -8.21
CA GLY A 133 -11.34 -2.48 -7.75
C GLY A 133 -11.95 -1.63 -8.86
N LEU A 134 -11.55 -1.83 -10.13
CA LEU A 134 -12.16 -1.14 -11.26
C LEU A 134 -13.62 -1.62 -11.44
N PRO A 135 -14.58 -0.71 -11.70
CA PRO A 135 -15.96 -1.05 -12.02
C PRO A 135 -16.00 -2.08 -13.16
N ARG A 136 -16.75 -3.14 -12.93
CA ARG A 136 -17.03 -4.14 -13.96
C ARG A 136 -18.06 -3.51 -14.89
N VAL A 137 -17.66 -3.25 -16.12
CA VAL A 137 -18.59 -2.85 -17.17
C VAL A 137 -19.45 -4.10 -17.51
N PRO A 138 -20.79 -3.99 -17.53
CA PRO A 138 -21.66 -5.08 -17.97
C PRO A 138 -21.48 -5.43 -19.45
#